data_AF-A0A918DEC3-F1
#
_entry.id   AF-A0A918DEC3-F1
#
_cell.length_a   1.000
_cell.length_b   1.000
_cell.length_c   1.000
_cell.angle_alpha   90.00
_cell.angle_beta   90.00
_cell.angle_gamma   90.00
#
_symmetry.space_group_name_H-M   'P 1'
#
loop_
_entity.id
_entity.type
_entity.pdbx_description
1 polymer ?
#
loop_
_entity_poly.entity_id
_entity_poly.type
_entity_poly.pdbx_seq_one_letter_code
_entity_poly.pdbx_strand_id
1 'polypeptide(L)'
;MKGWQERYARRDWIWLDDWWRHFDDRASAKDFLERLRADVPKRIHQNGIESREEYVTPDEAPEEWKGAAEILYFGELAAWVEGELQPVDVAWELERVRIEALLREFLGAGEVTEGDHTLSRRAHAAEALESLASLDWCTSAMSDEIDPDRNLPDDREWLLSFAREIAFLAFNAGTHARAAIGKQAEAHAVRGDKVLSAAKSGGRSRRQQTKSETERTLQRMRELIDQGHTQKRATELAHAQGYGTSANANRQLLKNSKRK
;
A
#
# COMPACT_ATOMS: atom_id res chain seq x y z
N MET A 1 -26.61 28.57 -2.25
CA MET A 1 -25.43 28.06 -2.98
C MET A 1 -24.25 28.92 -2.59
N LYS A 2 -23.11 28.33 -2.26
CA LYS A 2 -21.87 29.08 -1.99
C LYS A 2 -21.47 29.79 -3.29
N GLY A 3 -21.08 31.06 -3.24
CA GLY A 3 -20.87 31.89 -4.44
C GLY A 3 -19.89 31.31 -5.47
N TRP A 4 -18.93 30.49 -5.02
CA TRP A 4 -17.96 29.82 -5.89
C TRP A 4 -18.55 28.65 -6.70
N GLN A 5 -19.64 28.01 -6.26
CA GLN A 5 -20.18 26.81 -6.91
C GLN A 5 -20.70 27.07 -8.32
N GLU A 6 -21.36 28.20 -8.53
CA GLU A 6 -21.86 28.59 -9.86
C GLU A 6 -20.71 28.93 -10.81
N ARG A 7 -19.67 29.58 -10.30
CA ARG A 7 -18.45 29.92 -11.05
C ARG A 7 -17.63 28.69 -11.39
N TYR A 8 -17.59 27.72 -10.48
CA TYR A 8 -16.99 26.40 -10.68
C TYR A 8 -17.67 25.60 -11.79
N ALA A 9 -19.01 25.59 -11.82
CA ALA A 9 -19.77 24.93 -12.88
C ALA A 9 -19.49 25.56 -14.27
N ARG A 10 -19.20 26.86 -14.31
CA ARG A 10 -18.82 27.60 -15.53
C ARG A 10 -17.33 27.55 -15.85
N ARG A 11 -16.50 26.91 -15.01
CA ARG A 11 -15.04 26.83 -15.19
C ARG A 11 -14.37 28.22 -15.23
N ASP A 12 -14.91 29.17 -14.46
CA ASP A 12 -14.38 30.53 -14.37
C ASP A 12 -13.17 30.57 -13.42
N TRP A 13 -12.05 29.99 -13.88
CA TRP A 13 -10.87 29.74 -13.03
C TRP A 13 -10.17 31.01 -12.58
N ILE A 14 -10.14 32.05 -13.41
CA ILE A 14 -9.56 33.35 -13.07
C ILE A 14 -10.32 33.96 -11.89
N TRP A 15 -11.65 33.96 -11.96
CA TRP A 15 -12.47 34.47 -10.86
C TRP A 15 -12.32 33.61 -9.61
N LEU A 16 -12.25 32.28 -9.75
CA LEU A 16 -12.11 31.38 -8.61
C LEU A 16 -10.76 31.55 -7.91
N ASP A 17 -9.68 31.73 -8.67
CA ASP A 17 -8.35 31.98 -8.11
C ASP A 17 -8.31 33.30 -7.33
N ASP A 18 -8.86 34.37 -7.91
CA ASP A 18 -8.97 35.66 -7.23
C ASP A 18 -9.89 35.58 -5.99
N TRP A 19 -11.01 34.86 -6.10
CA TRP A 19 -11.98 34.73 -5.02
C TRP A 19 -11.36 34.12 -3.77
N TRP A 20 -10.67 32.97 -3.85
CA TRP A 20 -10.18 32.31 -2.65
C TRP A 20 -9.06 33.13 -1.96
N ARG A 21 -8.29 33.91 -2.71
CA ARG A 21 -7.22 34.77 -2.17
C ARG A 21 -7.75 35.93 -1.32
N HIS A 22 -8.95 36.41 -1.64
CA HIS A 22 -9.54 37.60 -1.01
C HIS A 22 -10.74 37.28 -0.11
N PHE A 23 -11.11 36.00 0.02
CA PHE A 23 -12.28 35.59 0.78
C PHE A 23 -11.87 35.02 2.14
N ASP A 24 -12.34 35.62 3.22
CA ASP A 24 -11.92 35.26 4.58
C ASP A 24 -12.48 33.93 5.11
N ASP A 25 -13.49 33.35 4.47
CA ASP A 25 -14.11 32.10 4.93
C ASP A 25 -13.31 30.86 4.49
N ARG A 26 -12.40 30.44 5.36
CA ARG A 26 -11.60 29.21 5.23
C ARG A 26 -12.44 27.95 5.06
N ALA A 27 -13.64 27.86 5.65
CA ALA A 27 -14.46 26.66 5.52
C ALA A 27 -15.00 26.52 4.08
N SER A 28 -15.39 27.63 3.44
CA SER A 28 -15.81 27.59 2.04
C SER A 28 -14.67 27.32 1.06
N ALA A 29 -13.45 27.78 1.36
CA ALA A 29 -12.29 27.46 0.54
C ALA A 29 -11.80 26.02 0.75
N LYS A 30 -11.98 25.45 1.95
CA LYS A 30 -11.76 24.03 2.20
C LYS A 30 -12.66 23.18 1.31
N ASP A 31 -13.95 23.46 1.28
CA ASP A 31 -14.88 22.76 0.39
C ASP A 31 -14.51 22.92 -1.09
N PHE A 32 -14.02 24.10 -1.47
CA PHE A 32 -13.53 24.35 -2.83
C PHE A 32 -12.28 23.52 -3.15
N LEU A 33 -11.30 23.46 -2.24
CA LEU A 33 -10.10 22.64 -2.36
C LEU A 33 -10.44 21.16 -2.46
N GLU A 34 -11.33 20.65 -1.60
CA GLU A 34 -11.80 19.27 -1.67
C GLU A 34 -12.46 18.97 -3.01
N ARG A 35 -13.23 19.92 -3.56
CA ARG A 35 -13.86 19.78 -4.87
C ARG A 35 -12.85 19.78 -6.01
N LEU A 36 -11.83 20.63 -5.96
CA LEU A 36 -10.72 20.60 -6.92
C LEU A 36 -10.01 19.24 -6.90
N ARG A 37 -9.67 18.74 -5.70
CA ARG A 37 -8.99 17.44 -5.52
C ARG A 37 -9.80 16.25 -6.02
N ALA A 38 -11.12 16.35 -5.97
CA ALA A 38 -12.02 15.29 -6.46
C ALA A 38 -12.12 15.28 -7.99
N ASP A 39 -12.21 16.46 -8.63
CA ASP A 39 -12.55 16.54 -10.05
C ASP A 39 -11.32 16.72 -10.97
N VAL A 40 -10.20 17.28 -10.48
CA VAL A 40 -8.99 17.46 -11.29
C VAL A 40 -8.36 16.09 -11.60
N PRO A 41 -8.07 15.78 -12.88
CA PRO A 41 -7.46 14.53 -13.26
C PRO A 41 -6.13 14.27 -12.54
N LYS A 42 -5.85 12.99 -12.31
CA LYS A 42 -4.62 12.54 -11.69
C LYS A 42 -3.85 11.63 -12.64
N ARG A 43 -2.52 11.72 -12.60
CA ARG A 43 -1.60 10.81 -13.26
C ARG A 43 -1.10 9.79 -12.25
N ILE A 44 -1.09 8.53 -12.68
CA ILE A 44 -0.44 7.47 -11.92
C ILE A 44 0.98 7.33 -12.44
N HIS A 45 1.94 7.66 -11.59
CA HIS A 45 3.34 7.34 -11.77
C HIS A 45 3.57 5.92 -11.30
N GLN A 46 3.98 5.03 -12.20
CA GLN A 46 4.31 3.67 -11.82
C GLN A 46 5.76 3.37 -12.20
N ASN A 47 6.54 2.90 -11.22
CA ASN A 47 7.88 2.37 -11.44
C ASN A 47 7.99 1.00 -10.78
N GLY A 48 7.67 -0.03 -11.56
CA GLY A 48 7.61 -1.41 -11.07
C GLY A 48 6.40 -1.62 -10.14
N ILE A 49 6.63 -2.01 -8.89
CA ILE A 49 5.62 -2.24 -7.85
C ILE A 49 5.24 -0.97 -7.10
N GLU A 50 6.03 0.11 -7.23
CA GLU A 50 5.70 1.40 -6.63
C GLU A 50 4.79 2.18 -7.57
N SER A 51 3.70 2.69 -7.02
CA SER A 51 2.80 3.61 -7.69
C SER A 51 2.56 4.84 -6.83
N ARG A 52 2.64 6.02 -7.42
CA ARG A 52 2.23 7.27 -6.80
C ARG A 52 1.18 7.93 -7.67
N GLU A 53 0.14 8.44 -7.04
CA GLU A 53 -0.87 9.24 -7.70
C GLU A 53 -0.56 10.73 -7.47
N GLU A 54 -0.46 11.50 -8.53
CA GLU A 54 -0.22 12.95 -8.49
C GLU A 54 -1.25 13.66 -9.37
N TYR A 55 -1.61 14.91 -9.06
CA TYR A 55 -2.43 15.71 -9.98
C TYR A 55 -1.63 15.99 -11.26
N VAL A 56 -2.31 16.02 -12.41
CA VAL A 56 -1.67 16.41 -13.67
C VAL A 56 -1.17 17.87 -13.58
N THR A 57 -0.06 18.18 -14.25
CA THR A 57 0.39 19.57 -14.35
C THR A 57 -0.58 20.38 -15.22
N PRO A 58 -0.58 21.73 -15.12
CA PRO A 58 -1.47 22.57 -15.94
C PRO A 58 -1.30 22.33 -17.45
N ASP A 59 -0.08 22.05 -17.91
CA ASP A 59 0.20 21.75 -19.33
C ASP A 59 -0.34 20.39 -19.79
N GLU A 60 -0.48 19.44 -18.86
CA GLU A 60 -0.99 18.08 -19.13
C GLU A 60 -2.51 17.96 -18.90
N ALA A 61 -3.13 18.95 -18.27
CA ALA A 61 -4.55 18.95 -17.96
C ALA A 61 -5.41 19.18 -19.22
N PRO A 62 -6.60 18.54 -19.31
CA PRO A 62 -7.62 18.93 -20.29
C PRO A 62 -7.92 20.43 -20.21
N GLU A 63 -8.25 21.04 -21.35
CA GLU A 63 -8.41 22.49 -21.46
C GLU A 63 -9.38 23.06 -20.40
N GLU A 64 -10.50 22.37 -20.16
CA GLU A 64 -11.49 22.76 -19.17
C GLU A 64 -11.01 22.70 -17.71
N TRP A 65 -9.90 22.02 -17.44
CA TRP A 65 -9.34 21.80 -16.10
C TRP A 65 -8.00 22.49 -15.85
N LYS A 66 -7.40 23.16 -16.85
CA LYS A 66 -6.08 23.79 -16.72
C LYS A 66 -5.98 24.74 -15.54
N GLY A 67 -6.93 25.65 -15.38
CA GLY A 67 -6.92 26.60 -14.26
C GLY A 67 -7.12 25.93 -12.89
N ALA A 68 -7.90 24.86 -12.82
CA ALA A 68 -8.03 24.07 -11.59
C ALA A 68 -6.74 23.32 -11.24
N ALA A 69 -6.07 22.75 -12.24
CA ALA A 69 -4.77 22.10 -12.08
C ALA A 69 -3.71 23.11 -11.66
N GLU A 70 -3.75 24.35 -12.17
CA GLU A 70 -2.85 25.44 -11.79
C GLU A 70 -3.00 25.83 -10.32
N ILE A 71 -4.24 26.01 -9.83
CA ILE A 71 -4.51 26.28 -8.41
C ILE A 71 -3.95 25.16 -7.51
N LEU A 72 -4.15 23.89 -7.90
CA LEU A 72 -3.61 22.75 -7.15
C LEU A 72 -2.08 22.65 -7.26
N TYR A 73 -1.51 22.98 -8.41
CA TYR A 73 -0.07 22.88 -8.69
C TYR A 73 0.74 23.87 -7.85
N PHE A 74 0.29 25.11 -7.74
CA PHE A 74 0.95 26.10 -6.87
C PHE A 74 0.76 25.79 -5.39
N GLY A 75 -0.33 25.12 -5.01
CA GLY A 75 -0.56 24.65 -3.64
C GLY A 75 -0.87 25.75 -2.63
N GLU A 76 -0.95 27.01 -3.04
CA GLU A 76 -1.20 28.16 -2.15
C GLU A 76 -2.55 28.08 -1.45
N LEU A 77 -3.60 27.64 -2.16
CA LEU A 77 -4.91 27.38 -1.57
C LEU A 77 -4.84 26.29 -0.48
N ALA A 78 -4.06 25.23 -0.73
CA ALA A 78 -3.87 24.17 0.27
C ALA A 78 -3.12 24.70 1.49
N ALA A 79 -2.03 25.44 1.29
CA ALA A 79 -1.29 26.08 2.37
C ALA A 79 -2.17 27.06 3.17
N TRP A 80 -3.05 27.81 2.51
CA TRP A 80 -3.94 28.74 3.19
C TRP A 80 -5.04 28.04 4.00
N VAL A 81 -5.64 26.98 3.45
CA VAL A 81 -6.72 26.22 4.09
C VAL A 81 -6.19 25.30 5.20
N GLU A 82 -5.12 24.58 4.92
CA GLU A 82 -4.59 23.50 5.76
C GLU A 82 -3.51 24.02 6.72
N GLY A 83 -2.99 25.22 6.47
CA GLY A 83 -1.85 25.81 7.18
C GLY A 83 -0.54 25.60 6.44
N GLU A 84 0.50 26.27 6.91
CA GLU A 84 1.86 26.00 6.45
C GLU A 84 2.22 24.53 6.67
N LEU A 85 3.21 24.05 5.92
CA LEU A 85 3.76 22.71 6.13
C LEU A 85 4.03 22.51 7.61
N GLN A 86 3.62 21.34 8.13
CA GLN A 86 3.84 21.01 9.53
C GLN A 86 5.32 21.22 9.87
N PRO A 87 5.61 21.94 10.96
CA PRO A 87 6.96 22.02 11.50
C PRO A 87 7.60 20.63 11.59
N VAL A 88 8.90 20.54 11.27
CA VAL A 88 9.60 19.26 11.11
C VAL A 88 9.58 18.43 12.40
N ASP A 89 9.57 19.08 13.55
CA ASP A 89 9.40 18.46 14.87
C ASP A 89 8.05 17.76 15.01
N VAL A 90 6.96 18.37 14.55
CA VAL A 90 5.61 17.75 14.51
C VAL A 90 5.58 16.60 13.51
N ALA A 91 6.17 16.78 12.33
CA ALA A 91 6.25 15.75 11.30
C ALA A 91 7.04 14.51 11.79
N TRP A 92 8.17 14.74 12.47
CA TRP A 92 8.96 13.67 13.09
C TRP A 92 8.17 12.91 14.13
N GLU A 93 7.46 13.59 15.04
CA GLU A 93 6.71 12.91 16.10
C GLU A 93 5.60 12.03 15.52
N LEU A 94 4.87 12.53 14.52
CA LEU A 94 3.85 11.75 13.82
C LEU A 94 4.43 10.53 13.12
N GLU A 95 5.55 10.71 12.41
CA GLU A 95 6.20 9.63 11.67
C GLU A 95 6.79 8.59 12.63
N ARG A 96 7.42 9.05 13.73
CA ARG A 96 7.93 8.19 14.79
C ARG A 96 6.83 7.32 15.39
N VAL A 97 5.68 7.89 15.76
CA VAL A 97 4.55 7.12 16.31
C VAL A 97 4.12 6.01 15.35
N ARG A 98 4.05 6.31 14.04
CA ARG A 98 3.73 5.32 13.01
C ARG A 98 4.80 4.23 12.90
N ILE A 99 6.08 4.62 12.89
CA ILE A 99 7.21 3.69 12.85
C ILE A 99 7.16 2.77 14.05
N GLU A 100 7.02 3.30 15.26
CA GLU A 100 6.98 2.48 16.47
C GLU A 100 5.80 1.51 16.47
N ALA A 101 4.62 1.95 16.02
CA ALA A 101 3.46 1.08 15.88
C ALA A 101 3.76 -0.09 14.93
N LEU A 102 4.32 0.20 13.75
CA LEU A 102 4.70 -0.81 12.76
C LEU A 102 5.76 -1.78 13.29
N LEU A 103 6.79 -1.27 13.98
CA LEU A 103 7.84 -2.11 14.56
C LEU A 103 7.27 -3.04 15.65
N ARG A 104 6.36 -2.54 16.49
CA ARG A 104 5.67 -3.36 17.50
C ARG A 104 4.81 -4.45 16.87
N GLU A 105 4.14 -4.18 15.75
CA GLU A 105 3.43 -5.21 14.99
C GLU A 105 4.38 -6.31 14.50
N PHE A 106 5.57 -5.94 14.02
CA PHE A 106 6.57 -6.93 13.59
C PHE A 106 7.11 -7.78 14.73
N LEU A 107 7.19 -7.25 15.95
CA LEU A 107 7.55 -8.05 17.12
C LEU A 107 6.54 -9.17 17.40
N GLY A 108 5.25 -8.86 17.27
CA GLY A 108 4.15 -9.81 17.50
C GLY A 108 3.85 -10.73 16.33
N ALA A 109 4.28 -10.38 15.11
CA ALA A 109 4.03 -11.19 13.92
C ALA A 109 4.89 -12.47 13.88
N GLY A 110 4.35 -13.53 13.26
CA GLY A 110 5.10 -14.76 12.97
C GLY A 110 6.18 -14.53 11.91
N GLU A 111 7.33 -15.19 12.07
CA GLU A 111 8.41 -15.09 11.09
C GLU A 111 8.02 -15.76 9.77
N VAL A 112 8.44 -15.13 8.67
CA VAL A 112 8.14 -15.59 7.30
C VAL A 112 9.35 -16.28 6.65
N THR A 113 10.49 -16.25 7.32
CA THR A 113 11.77 -16.82 6.87
C THR A 113 12.33 -17.77 7.92
N GLU A 114 13.08 -18.76 7.46
CA GLU A 114 13.89 -19.65 8.29
C GLU A 114 15.35 -19.18 8.28
N GLY A 115 16.09 -19.36 9.37
CA GLY A 115 17.50 -18.96 9.45
C GLY A 115 17.91 -18.46 10.84
N ASP A 116 19.00 -17.71 10.89
CA ASP A 116 19.49 -17.10 12.13
C ASP A 116 18.49 -16.04 12.63
N HIS A 117 18.10 -16.17 13.90
CA HIS A 117 17.18 -15.25 14.57
C HIS A 117 17.69 -13.80 14.63
N THR A 118 19.02 -13.57 14.61
CA THR A 118 19.60 -12.22 14.63
C THR A 118 19.33 -11.44 13.35
N LEU A 119 19.03 -12.15 12.26
CA LEU A 119 18.67 -11.58 10.96
C LEU A 119 17.15 -11.61 10.72
N SER A 120 16.38 -11.98 11.73
CA SER A 120 14.93 -12.06 11.63
C SER A 120 14.29 -10.68 11.58
N ARG A 121 13.06 -10.60 11.05
CA ARG A 121 12.30 -9.36 11.05
C ARG A 121 12.05 -8.87 12.47
N ARG A 122 11.77 -9.78 13.42
CA ARG A 122 11.61 -9.44 14.83
C ARG A 122 12.89 -8.86 15.44
N ALA A 123 14.05 -9.45 15.19
CA ALA A 123 15.32 -8.93 15.73
C ALA A 123 15.61 -7.52 15.22
N HIS A 124 15.51 -7.28 13.92
CA HIS A 124 15.66 -5.94 13.36
C HIS A 124 14.63 -4.94 13.88
N ALA A 125 13.39 -5.37 14.14
CA ALA A 125 12.38 -4.50 14.73
C ALA A 125 12.70 -4.12 16.19
N ALA A 126 13.24 -5.06 16.96
CA ALA A 126 13.68 -4.81 18.33
C ALA A 126 14.87 -3.83 18.38
N GLU A 127 15.90 -4.07 17.58
CA GLU A 127 17.07 -3.19 17.47
C GLU A 127 16.69 -1.76 17.01
N ALA A 128 15.74 -1.65 16.08
CA ALA A 128 15.24 -0.36 15.62
C ALA A 128 14.51 0.41 16.74
N LEU A 129 13.69 -0.26 17.54
CA LEU A 129 13.03 0.35 18.71
C LEU A 129 14.05 0.79 19.78
N GLU A 130 15.07 -0.02 20.03
CA GLU A 130 16.18 0.33 20.94
C GLU A 130 16.95 1.55 20.43
N SER A 131 17.19 1.63 19.12
CA SER A 131 17.85 2.79 18.50
C SER A 131 17.02 4.07 18.62
N LEU A 132 15.68 3.97 18.46
CA LEU A 132 14.77 5.10 18.67
C LEU A 132 14.77 5.58 20.13
N ALA A 133 14.73 4.65 21.09
CA ALA A 133 14.84 4.99 22.51
C ALA A 133 16.20 5.62 22.85
N SER A 134 17.27 5.12 22.23
CA SER A 134 18.63 5.66 22.41
C SER A 134 18.74 7.09 21.88
N LEU A 135 18.03 7.42 20.78
CA LEU A 135 17.98 8.78 20.25
C LEU A 135 17.39 9.77 21.27
N ASP A 136 16.28 9.40 21.92
CA ASP A 136 15.68 10.23 22.97
C ASP A 136 16.62 10.44 24.14
N TRP A 137 17.25 9.35 24.59
CA TRP A 137 18.16 9.40 25.72
C TRP A 137 19.36 10.31 25.42
N CYS A 138 20.00 10.13 24.26
CA CYS A 138 21.12 10.98 23.84
C CYS A 138 20.71 12.44 23.71
N THR A 139 19.54 12.70 23.10
CA THR A 139 19.07 14.07 22.88
C THR A 139 18.71 14.76 24.19
N SER A 140 18.06 14.04 25.13
CA SER A 140 17.78 14.55 26.47
C SER A 140 19.06 14.82 27.25
N ALA A 141 20.04 13.91 27.22
CA ALA A 141 21.31 14.11 27.89
C ALA A 141 22.07 15.33 27.35
N MET A 142 22.14 15.51 26.04
CA MET A 142 22.75 16.70 25.42
C MET A 142 22.01 17.98 25.82
N SER A 143 20.68 17.91 25.88
CA SER A 143 19.85 19.04 26.30
C SER A 143 20.05 19.41 27.77
N ASP A 144 20.20 18.44 28.66
CA ASP A 144 20.43 18.67 30.08
C ASP A 144 21.86 19.21 30.34
N GLU A 145 22.83 18.86 29.50
CA GLU A 145 24.20 19.42 29.55
C GLU A 145 24.27 20.89 29.07
N ILE A 146 23.45 21.27 28.09
CA ILE A 146 23.39 22.67 27.60
C ILE A 146 22.75 23.60 28.63
N ASP A 147 21.72 23.12 29.32
CA ASP A 147 20.95 23.92 30.28
C ASP A 147 20.62 23.12 31.55
N PRO A 148 21.63 22.81 32.38
CA PRO A 148 21.46 21.96 33.55
C PRO A 148 20.51 22.56 34.59
N ASP A 149 20.51 23.90 34.67
CA ASP A 149 19.68 24.64 35.62
C ASP A 149 18.32 25.08 35.02
N ARG A 150 18.01 24.73 33.76
CA ARG A 150 16.76 25.05 33.06
C ARG A 150 16.49 26.56 32.91
N ASN A 151 17.53 27.35 32.73
CA ASN A 151 17.49 28.81 32.62
C ASN A 151 17.58 29.32 31.18
N LEU A 152 17.83 28.44 30.20
CA LEU A 152 17.97 28.73 28.77
C LEU A 152 16.97 27.87 27.96
N PRO A 153 15.64 28.07 28.15
CA PRO A 153 14.62 27.25 27.51
C PRO A 153 14.69 27.31 25.97
N ASP A 154 15.06 28.46 25.41
CA ASP A 154 15.14 28.67 23.95
C ASP A 154 16.26 27.83 23.31
N ASP A 155 17.45 27.77 23.94
CA ASP A 155 18.59 26.99 23.43
C ASP A 155 18.31 25.48 23.50
N ARG A 156 17.63 25.06 24.57
CA ARG A 156 17.14 23.69 24.75
C ARG A 156 16.13 23.32 23.67
N GLU A 157 15.13 24.16 23.45
CA GLU A 157 14.12 23.92 22.41
C GLU A 157 14.73 23.89 21.01
N TRP A 158 15.67 24.80 20.72
CA TRP A 158 16.42 24.82 19.48
C TRP A 158 17.20 23.53 19.23
N LEU A 159 17.96 23.03 20.22
CA LEU A 159 18.68 21.76 20.10
C LEU A 159 17.71 20.60 19.84
N LEU A 160 16.61 20.53 20.60
CA LEU A 160 15.60 19.48 20.43
C LEU A 160 14.99 19.52 19.02
N SER A 161 14.68 20.70 18.51
CA SER A 161 14.18 20.87 17.14
C SER A 161 15.19 20.36 16.10
N PHE A 162 16.46 20.74 16.24
CA PHE A 162 17.51 20.32 15.31
C PHE A 162 17.75 18.80 15.34
N ALA A 163 17.74 18.20 16.52
CA ALA A 163 17.86 16.74 16.67
C ALA A 163 16.71 15.99 15.99
N ARG A 164 15.47 16.48 16.12
CA ARG A 164 14.29 15.91 15.44
C ARG A 164 14.39 16.04 13.92
N GLU A 165 14.86 17.18 13.42
CA GLU A 165 15.08 17.39 11.98
C GLU A 165 16.13 16.42 11.42
N ILE A 166 17.27 16.25 12.09
CA ILE A 166 18.29 15.27 11.70
C ILE A 166 17.70 13.85 11.72
N ALA A 167 16.95 13.49 12.76
CA ALA A 167 16.33 12.17 12.89
C ALA A 167 15.38 11.88 11.72
N PHE A 168 14.51 12.85 11.39
CA PHE A 168 13.57 12.75 10.29
C PHE A 168 14.27 12.60 8.93
N LEU A 169 15.29 13.43 8.67
CA LEU A 169 16.08 13.35 7.43
C LEU A 169 16.83 12.03 7.30
N ALA A 170 17.47 11.57 8.38
CA ALA A 170 18.20 10.30 8.40
C ALA A 170 17.27 9.10 8.18
N PHE A 171 16.08 9.12 8.79
CA PHE A 171 15.09 8.07 8.60
C PHE A 171 14.57 8.02 7.15
N ASN A 172 14.24 9.17 6.57
CA ASN A 172 13.81 9.26 5.18
C ASN A 172 14.91 8.79 4.22
N ALA A 173 16.16 9.21 4.45
CA ALA A 173 17.31 8.75 3.67
C ALA A 173 17.47 7.22 3.76
N GLY A 174 17.35 6.65 4.95
CA GLY A 174 17.38 5.19 5.16
C GLY A 174 16.25 4.47 4.44
N THR A 175 15.03 5.00 4.48
CA THR A 175 13.86 4.45 3.78
C THR A 175 14.08 4.47 2.27
N HIS A 176 14.53 5.58 1.71
CA HIS A 176 14.84 5.68 0.28
C HIS A 176 16.01 4.77 -0.14
N ALA A 177 17.05 4.64 0.69
CA ALA A 177 18.14 3.72 0.42
C ALA A 177 17.67 2.26 0.40
N ARG A 178 16.82 1.85 1.36
CA ARG A 178 16.22 0.51 1.38
C ARG A 178 15.32 0.27 0.18
N ALA A 179 14.50 1.25 -0.22
CA ALA A 179 13.69 1.17 -1.42
C ALA A 179 14.56 0.99 -2.67
N ALA A 180 15.63 1.78 -2.81
CA ALA A 180 16.59 1.67 -3.91
C ALA A 180 17.30 0.31 -3.96
N ILE A 181 17.68 -0.26 -2.81
CA ILE A 181 18.22 -1.63 -2.74
C ILE A 181 17.14 -2.64 -3.14
N GLY A 182 15.91 -2.49 -2.63
CA GLY A 182 14.78 -3.34 -2.96
C GLY A 182 14.46 -3.39 -4.46
N LYS A 183 14.65 -2.27 -5.18
CA LYS A 183 14.51 -2.19 -6.65
C LYS A 183 15.40 -3.20 -7.37
N GLN A 184 16.57 -3.55 -6.84
CA GLN A 184 17.44 -4.57 -7.42
C GLN A 184 16.81 -5.97 -7.34
N ALA A 185 16.15 -6.29 -6.22
CA ALA A 185 15.45 -7.56 -6.02
C ALA A 185 14.11 -7.61 -6.77
N GLU A 186 13.53 -6.47 -7.11
CA GLU A 186 12.21 -6.35 -7.70
C GLU A 186 12.06 -7.09 -9.03
N ALA A 187 13.12 -7.11 -9.85
CA ALA A 187 13.14 -7.88 -11.09
C ALA A 187 12.87 -9.38 -10.87
N HIS A 188 13.25 -9.92 -9.70
CA HIS A 188 12.93 -11.30 -9.31
C HIS A 188 11.49 -11.43 -8.84
N ALA A 189 10.98 -10.47 -8.06
CA ALA A 189 9.59 -10.45 -7.61
C ALA A 189 8.61 -10.39 -8.80
N VAL A 190 8.83 -9.47 -9.75
CA VAL A 190 8.01 -9.33 -10.96
C VAL A 190 8.05 -10.59 -11.82
N ARG A 191 9.23 -11.22 -11.96
CA ARG A 191 9.35 -12.51 -12.68
C ARG A 191 8.57 -13.61 -11.96
N GLY A 192 8.71 -13.71 -10.64
CA GLY A 192 7.97 -14.66 -9.82
C GLY A 192 6.45 -14.52 -9.99
N ASP A 193 5.94 -13.29 -9.95
CA ASP A 193 4.51 -13.04 -10.10
C ASP A 193 3.99 -13.37 -11.52
N LYS A 194 4.77 -13.03 -12.56
CA LYS A 194 4.46 -13.45 -13.94
C LYS A 194 4.39 -14.97 -14.07
N VAL A 195 5.35 -15.68 -13.49
CA VAL A 195 5.38 -17.16 -13.48
C VAL A 195 4.18 -17.73 -12.74
N LEU A 196 3.84 -17.20 -11.57
CA LEU A 196 2.67 -17.63 -10.79
C LEU A 196 1.37 -17.36 -11.54
N SER A 197 1.23 -16.19 -12.15
CA SER A 197 0.07 -15.81 -12.93
C SER A 197 -0.09 -16.68 -14.18
N ALA A 198 0.99 -16.96 -14.90
CA ALA A 198 1.00 -17.90 -16.01
C ALA A 198 0.63 -19.32 -15.56
N ALA A 199 1.16 -19.79 -14.44
CA ALA A 199 0.82 -21.09 -13.87
C ALA A 199 -0.66 -21.18 -13.46
N LYS A 200 -1.21 -20.14 -12.83
CA LYS A 200 -2.64 -20.03 -12.46
C LYS A 200 -3.53 -20.03 -13.71
N SER A 201 -3.18 -19.23 -14.72
CA SER A 201 -3.91 -19.14 -15.99
C SER A 201 -3.89 -20.46 -16.75
N GLY A 202 -2.71 -21.10 -16.87
CA GLY A 202 -2.57 -22.43 -17.47
C GLY A 202 -3.33 -23.51 -16.69
N GLY A 203 -3.34 -23.44 -15.36
CA GLY A 203 -4.14 -24.30 -14.50
C GLY A 203 -5.65 -24.14 -14.74
N ARG A 204 -6.15 -22.89 -14.84
CA ARG A 204 -7.55 -22.60 -15.18
C ARG A 204 -7.92 -23.10 -16.57
N SER A 205 -7.08 -22.84 -17.56
CA SER A 205 -7.30 -23.27 -18.94
C SER A 205 -7.35 -24.79 -19.06
N ARG A 206 -6.39 -25.51 -18.46
CA ARG A 206 -6.42 -26.98 -18.40
C ARG A 206 -7.66 -27.50 -17.69
N ARG A 207 -8.03 -26.90 -16.55
CA ARG A 207 -9.25 -27.28 -15.82
C ARG A 207 -10.51 -27.05 -16.65
N GLN A 208 -10.56 -26.01 -17.48
CA GLN A 208 -11.70 -25.73 -18.36
C GLN A 208 -11.76 -26.73 -19.52
N GLN A 209 -10.62 -27.05 -20.13
CA GLN A 209 -10.52 -28.06 -21.19
C GLN A 209 -10.92 -29.46 -20.70
N THR A 210 -10.49 -29.86 -19.52
CA THR A 210 -10.79 -31.19 -18.96
C THR A 210 -12.10 -31.24 -18.19
N LYS A 211 -12.83 -30.11 -18.05
CA LYS A 211 -14.05 -30.01 -17.22
C LYS A 211 -15.12 -31.00 -17.67
N SER A 212 -15.44 -31.01 -18.97
CA SER A 212 -16.48 -31.87 -19.54
C SER A 212 -16.14 -33.35 -19.38
N GLU A 213 -14.89 -33.74 -19.64
CA GLU A 213 -14.42 -35.12 -19.49
C GLU A 213 -14.39 -35.56 -18.02
N THR A 214 -13.99 -34.65 -17.12
CA THR A 214 -14.01 -34.85 -15.66
C THR A 214 -15.44 -35.05 -15.16
N GLU A 215 -16.38 -34.23 -15.62
CA GLU A 215 -17.81 -34.34 -15.27
C GLU A 215 -18.42 -35.64 -15.79
N ARG A 216 -18.12 -36.03 -17.03
CA ARG A 216 -18.57 -37.32 -17.59
C ARG A 216 -18.02 -38.51 -16.79
N THR A 217 -16.74 -38.46 -16.41
CA THR A 217 -16.11 -39.51 -15.61
C THR A 217 -16.73 -39.60 -14.21
N LEU A 218 -16.98 -38.47 -13.55
CA LEU A 218 -17.66 -38.41 -12.25
C LEU A 218 -19.10 -38.91 -12.35
N GLN A 219 -19.84 -38.49 -13.37
CA GLN A 219 -21.21 -38.92 -13.61
C GLN A 219 -21.28 -40.44 -13.79
N ARG A 220 -20.38 -41.00 -14.60
CA ARG A 220 -20.34 -42.45 -14.82
C ARG A 220 -20.03 -43.24 -13.55
N MET A 221 -19.11 -42.75 -12.72
CA MET A 221 -18.81 -43.38 -11.43
C MET A 221 -20.01 -43.32 -10.47
N ARG A 222 -20.79 -42.23 -10.49
CA ARG A 222 -22.02 -42.11 -9.69
C ARG A 222 -23.08 -43.12 -10.13
N GLU A 223 -23.33 -43.23 -11.44
CA GLU A 223 -24.26 -44.23 -11.99
C GLU A 223 -23.90 -45.66 -11.57
N LEU A 224 -22.61 -46.03 -11.60
CA LEU A 224 -22.15 -47.35 -11.16
C LEU A 224 -22.36 -47.58 -9.66
N ILE A 225 -22.23 -46.53 -8.85
CA ILE A 225 -22.51 -46.59 -7.40
C ILE A 225 -24.01 -46.75 -7.16
N ASP A 226 -24.85 -46.03 -7.91
CA ASP A 226 -26.31 -46.12 -7.82
C ASP A 226 -26.81 -47.51 -8.25
N GLN A 227 -26.08 -48.18 -9.15
CA GLN A 227 -26.29 -49.60 -9.52
C GLN A 227 -25.83 -50.60 -8.43
N GLY A 228 -25.36 -50.12 -7.28
CA GLY A 228 -24.98 -50.94 -6.12
C GLY A 228 -23.51 -51.33 -6.06
N HIS A 229 -22.64 -50.81 -6.94
CA HIS A 229 -21.21 -51.09 -6.84
C HIS A 229 -20.53 -50.27 -5.73
N THR A 230 -19.54 -50.86 -5.07
CA THR A 230 -18.70 -50.12 -4.12
C THR A 230 -17.89 -49.04 -4.83
N GLN A 231 -17.52 -47.96 -4.12
CA GLN A 231 -16.73 -46.86 -4.71
C GLN A 231 -15.43 -47.35 -5.36
N LYS A 232 -14.75 -48.32 -4.76
CA LYS A 232 -13.56 -48.95 -5.35
C LYS A 232 -13.90 -49.63 -6.68
N ARG A 233 -14.97 -50.44 -6.70
CA ARG A 233 -15.36 -51.17 -7.91
C ARG A 233 -15.86 -50.24 -9.01
N ALA A 234 -16.60 -49.19 -8.67
CA ALA A 234 -17.05 -48.17 -9.61
C ALA A 234 -15.87 -47.44 -10.28
N THR A 235 -14.80 -47.13 -9.54
CA THR A 235 -13.59 -46.47 -10.12
C THR A 235 -12.84 -47.37 -11.11
N GLU A 236 -12.77 -48.68 -10.83
CA GLU A 236 -12.15 -49.68 -11.70
C GLU A 236 -12.99 -49.91 -12.96
N LEU A 237 -14.31 -50.06 -12.81
CA LEU A 237 -15.24 -50.27 -13.93
C LEU A 237 -15.35 -49.04 -14.83
N ALA A 238 -15.37 -47.83 -14.28
CA ALA A 238 -15.37 -46.60 -15.08
C ALA A 238 -14.12 -46.52 -15.97
N HIS A 239 -12.94 -46.84 -15.42
CA HIS A 239 -11.70 -46.88 -16.21
C HIS A 239 -11.72 -47.99 -17.26
N ALA A 240 -12.18 -49.20 -16.91
CA ALA A 240 -12.32 -50.30 -17.87
C ALA A 240 -13.29 -49.98 -19.02
N GLN A 241 -14.25 -49.07 -18.79
CA GLN A 241 -15.18 -48.54 -19.80
C GLN A 241 -14.62 -47.33 -20.57
N GLY A 242 -13.35 -46.98 -20.40
CA GLY A 242 -12.69 -45.86 -21.08
C GLY A 242 -12.89 -44.50 -20.43
N TYR A 243 -13.46 -44.42 -19.22
CA TYR A 243 -13.62 -43.15 -18.50
C TYR A 243 -12.44 -42.90 -17.55
N GLY A 244 -11.73 -41.80 -17.81
CA GLY A 244 -10.58 -41.36 -17.01
C GLY A 244 -9.31 -42.16 -17.26
N THR A 245 -8.19 -41.63 -16.78
CA THR A 245 -6.85 -42.11 -17.15
C THR A 245 -6.41 -43.37 -16.39
N SER A 246 -6.91 -43.60 -15.18
CA SER A 246 -6.66 -44.82 -14.41
C SER A 246 -7.68 -44.97 -13.27
N ALA A 247 -7.83 -46.20 -12.77
CA ALA A 247 -8.68 -46.47 -11.60
C ALA A 247 -8.26 -45.67 -10.35
N ASN A 248 -6.94 -45.45 -10.16
CA ASN A 248 -6.44 -44.67 -9.01
C ASN A 248 -6.70 -43.17 -9.19
N ALA A 249 -6.54 -42.63 -10.40
CA ALA A 249 -6.90 -41.24 -10.71
C ALA A 249 -8.40 -41.00 -10.51
N ASN A 250 -9.24 -41.92 -10.97
CA ASN A 250 -10.69 -41.89 -10.78
C ASN A 250 -11.07 -41.91 -9.29
N ARG A 251 -10.40 -42.74 -8.48
CA ARG A 251 -10.60 -42.76 -7.03
C ARG A 251 -10.25 -41.42 -6.37
N GLN A 252 -9.13 -40.81 -6.75
CA GLN A 252 -8.77 -39.48 -6.21
C GLN A 252 -9.73 -38.40 -6.67
N LEU A 253 -10.18 -38.46 -7.92
CA LEU A 253 -11.15 -37.53 -8.46
C LEU A 253 -12.48 -37.60 -7.68
N LEU A 254 -12.98 -38.81 -7.41
CA LEU A 254 -14.20 -39.03 -6.64
C LEU A 254 -14.06 -38.53 -5.19
N LYS A 255 -12.91 -38.75 -4.54
CA LYS A 255 -12.62 -38.21 -3.20
C LYS A 255 -12.62 -36.69 -3.19
N ASN A 256 -11.97 -36.07 -4.18
CA ASN A 256 -11.88 -34.61 -4.29
C ASN A 256 -13.23 -33.97 -4.62
N SER A 257 -14.13 -34.67 -5.32
CA SER A 257 -15.49 -34.17 -5.60
C SER A 257 -16.41 -34.10 -4.38
N LYS A 258 -16.08 -34.81 -3.29
CA LYS A 258 -16.86 -34.81 -2.04
C LYS A 258 -16.40 -33.75 -1.02
N ARG A 259 -15.23 -33.14 -1.26
CA ARG A 259 -14.64 -32.09 -0.40
C ARG A 259 -15.09 -30.68 -0.79
N LYS A 260 -15.83 -30.55 -1.89
CA LYS A 260 -16.48 -29.30 -2.33
C LYS A 260 -17.95 -29.37 -2.00
#